data_AF-A0A653DK22-F1
#
_entry.id   AF-A0A653DK22-F1
#
_cell.length_a   1.000
_cell.length_b   1.000
_cell.length_c   1.000
_cell.angle_alpha   90.00
_cell.angle_beta   90.00
_cell.angle_gamma   90.00
#
_symmetry.space_group_name_H-M   'P 1'
#
loop_
_entity.id
_entity.type
_entity.pdbx_description
1 polymer ?
#
loop_
_entity_poly.entity_id
_entity_poly.type
_entity_poly.pdbx_seq_one_letter_code
_entity_poly.pdbx_strand_id
1 'polypeptide(L)'
;MVHGIPECAVETTLQSLSEATIKQYGITYKLWWKFCADQSISTFHANIGEVIMFLQSLLDKTKCLFGSFNSHRAALSMILPGNIGDNPLLKRFMRGISKIRPQRPRYNAIWDPKQVLDFFDSRPATCPKLLSMKVVTLLVLATGQRLQTISKIKITNIKTNDDGMQILIDDMIKTSGVRSKQPCLILPKFRDKP
;
A
#
# COMPACT_ATOMS: atom_id res chain seq x y z
N MET A 1 1.08 4.76 -21.97
CA MET A 1 1.72 3.59 -21.31
C MET A 1 0.64 2.66 -20.72
N VAL A 2 -0.41 2.38 -21.50
CA VAL A 2 -1.41 1.35 -21.25
C VAL A 2 -1.75 0.76 -22.62
N HIS A 3 -1.63 -0.56 -22.78
CA HIS A 3 -1.81 -1.21 -24.08
C HIS A 3 -3.28 -1.11 -24.54
N GLY A 4 -3.50 -0.76 -25.81
CA GLY A 4 -4.82 -0.84 -26.45
C GLY A 4 -5.80 0.28 -26.07
N ILE A 5 -5.31 1.39 -25.53
CA ILE A 5 -6.13 2.55 -25.16
C ILE A 5 -5.88 3.70 -26.14
N PRO A 6 -6.94 4.36 -26.64
CA PRO A 6 -6.79 5.54 -27.49
C PRO A 6 -6.10 6.67 -26.74
N GLU A 7 -5.31 7.49 -27.43
CA GLU A 7 -4.49 8.54 -26.83
C GLU A 7 -5.29 9.49 -25.93
N CYS A 8 -6.52 9.84 -26.35
CA CYS A 8 -7.42 10.72 -25.61
C CYS A 8 -7.86 10.16 -24.24
N ALA A 9 -7.76 8.85 -24.00
CA ALA A 9 -8.19 8.20 -22.76
C ALA A 9 -7.02 7.78 -21.86
N VAL A 10 -5.77 8.06 -22.27
CA VAL A 10 -4.57 7.64 -21.53
C VAL A 10 -4.54 8.30 -20.15
N GLU A 11 -4.73 9.61 -20.08
CA GLU A 11 -4.66 10.34 -18.82
C GLU A 11 -5.73 9.87 -17.83
N THR A 12 -6.99 9.77 -18.28
CA THR A 12 -8.09 9.24 -17.47
C THR A 12 -7.81 7.82 -16.98
N THR A 13 -7.23 6.97 -17.82
CA THR A 13 -6.89 5.61 -17.40
C THR A 13 -5.80 5.60 -16.34
N LEU A 14 -4.79 6.46 -16.46
CA LEU A 14 -3.70 6.56 -15.48
C LEU A 14 -4.19 7.03 -14.10
N GLN A 15 -5.29 7.80 -14.03
CA GLN A 15 -5.93 8.20 -12.76
C GLN A 15 -6.47 7.02 -11.94
N SER A 16 -6.59 5.82 -12.54
CA SER A 16 -6.92 4.59 -11.80
C SER A 16 -5.80 4.16 -10.83
N LEU A 17 -4.60 4.73 -10.96
CA LEU A 17 -3.44 4.42 -10.14
C LEU A 17 -3.07 5.62 -9.27
N SER A 18 -2.67 5.33 -8.03
CA SER A 18 -2.06 6.36 -7.19
C SER A 18 -0.68 6.75 -7.73
N GLU A 19 -0.24 7.99 -7.46
CA GLU A 19 1.12 8.45 -7.80
C GLU A 19 2.21 7.52 -7.25
N ALA A 20 2.00 6.97 -6.05
CA ALA A 20 2.92 6.00 -5.44
C ALA A 20 3.02 4.72 -6.28
N THR A 21 1.89 4.23 -6.81
CA THR A 21 1.84 3.08 -7.72
C THR A 21 2.54 3.37 -9.04
N ILE A 22 2.33 4.56 -9.62
CA ILE A 22 3.01 4.98 -10.86
C ILE A 22 4.53 5.00 -10.66
N LYS A 23 5.01 5.60 -9.56
CA LYS A 23 6.44 5.61 -9.22
C LYS A 23 6.99 4.19 -9.06
N GLN A 24 6.26 3.31 -8.38
CA GLN A 24 6.65 1.92 -8.19
C GLN A 24 6.71 1.14 -9.52
N TYR A 25 5.76 1.38 -10.42
CA TYR A 25 5.74 0.76 -11.74
C TYR A 25 6.85 1.28 -12.64
N GLY A 26 7.22 2.56 -12.53
CA GLY A 26 8.36 3.14 -13.23
C GLY A 26 9.68 2.38 -13.00
N ILE A 27 9.89 1.84 -11.79
CA ILE A 27 11.06 0.97 -11.50
C ILE A 27 10.98 -0.32 -12.33
N THR A 28 9.80 -0.95 -12.39
CA THR A 28 9.58 -2.16 -13.19
C THR A 28 9.88 -1.90 -14.66
N TYR A 29 9.37 -0.81 -15.21
CA TYR A 29 9.55 -0.49 -16.63
C TYR A 29 11.00 -0.26 -17.00
N LYS A 30 11.79 0.39 -16.13
CA LYS A 30 13.23 0.55 -16.35
C LYS A 30 13.97 -0.80 -16.36
N LEU A 31 13.66 -1.68 -15.42
CA LEU A 31 14.26 -3.01 -15.34
C LEU A 31 13.86 -3.90 -16.53
N TRP A 32 12.57 -3.87 -16.89
CA TRP A 32 12.02 -4.59 -18.02
C TRP A 32 12.63 -4.14 -19.34
N TRP A 33 12.71 -2.81 -19.56
CA TRP A 33 13.33 -2.24 -20.75
C TRP A 33 14.77 -2.72 -20.95
N LYS A 34 15.56 -2.67 -19.86
CA LYS A 34 16.95 -3.16 -19.90
C LYS A 34 17.01 -4.65 -20.21
N PHE A 35 16.19 -5.46 -19.53
CA PHE A 35 16.14 -6.90 -19.79
C PHE A 35 15.76 -7.22 -21.24
N CYS A 36 14.78 -6.49 -21.80
CA CYS A 36 14.38 -6.67 -23.19
C CYS A 36 15.50 -6.34 -24.17
N ALA A 37 16.21 -5.24 -23.93
CA ALA A 37 17.37 -4.86 -24.74
C ALA A 37 18.49 -5.92 -24.67
N ASP A 38 18.79 -6.42 -23.47
CA ASP A 38 19.85 -7.42 -23.24
C ASP A 38 19.52 -8.80 -23.83
N GLN A 39 18.23 -9.11 -24.05
CA GLN A 39 17.75 -10.42 -24.53
C GLN A 39 17.14 -10.36 -25.94
N SER A 40 17.18 -9.20 -26.60
CA SER A 40 16.55 -8.95 -27.90
C SER A 40 15.06 -9.28 -27.93
N ILE A 41 14.34 -8.99 -26.83
CA ILE A 41 12.89 -9.22 -26.69
C ILE A 41 12.13 -7.94 -27.02
N SER A 42 10.94 -8.06 -27.61
CA SER A 42 10.05 -6.91 -27.85
C SER A 42 9.44 -6.40 -26.55
N THR A 43 9.76 -5.16 -26.16
CA THR A 43 9.28 -4.54 -24.91
C THR A 43 7.76 -4.52 -24.76
N PHE A 44 7.03 -4.41 -25.86
CA PHE A 44 5.57 -4.24 -25.87
C PHE A 44 4.80 -5.45 -26.40
N HIS A 45 5.49 -6.46 -26.93
CA HIS A 45 4.85 -7.65 -27.52
C HIS A 45 5.41 -8.94 -26.92
N ALA A 46 5.98 -8.86 -25.72
CA ALA A 46 6.53 -10.03 -25.06
C ALA A 46 5.45 -11.04 -24.67
N ASN A 47 5.76 -12.30 -24.88
CA ASN A 47 4.93 -13.42 -24.47
C ASN A 47 5.17 -13.78 -22.99
N ILE A 48 4.38 -14.73 -22.50
CA ILE A 48 4.35 -15.12 -21.09
C ILE A 48 5.64 -15.82 -20.66
N GLY A 49 6.26 -16.58 -21.55
CA GLY A 49 7.57 -17.18 -21.31
C GLY A 49 8.63 -16.12 -21.05
N GLU A 50 8.68 -15.08 -21.88
CA GLU A 50 9.63 -13.96 -21.73
C GLU A 50 9.42 -13.17 -20.44
N VAL A 51 8.16 -12.94 -20.04
CA VAL A 51 7.84 -12.34 -18.73
C VAL A 51 8.34 -13.22 -17.58
N ILE A 52 8.15 -14.55 -17.67
CA ILE A 52 8.66 -15.48 -16.66
C ILE A 52 10.20 -15.46 -16.63
N MET A 53 10.88 -15.43 -17.78
CA MET A 53 12.34 -15.31 -17.83
C MET A 53 12.84 -14.04 -17.15
N PHE A 54 12.16 -12.92 -17.37
CA PHE A 54 12.48 -11.67 -16.68
C PHE A 54 12.33 -11.80 -15.16
N LEU A 55 11.19 -12.30 -14.69
CA LEU A 55 10.95 -12.46 -13.25
C LEU A 55 11.92 -13.49 -12.64
N GLN A 56 12.29 -14.54 -13.35
CA GLN A 56 13.32 -15.48 -12.93
C GLN A 56 14.68 -14.78 -12.82
N SER A 57 15.07 -13.96 -13.81
CA SER A 57 16.31 -13.21 -13.75
C SER A 57 16.37 -12.25 -12.56
N LEU A 58 15.24 -11.64 -12.18
CA LEU A 58 15.14 -10.81 -10.97
C LEU A 58 15.23 -11.64 -9.70
N LEU A 59 14.64 -12.84 -9.70
CA LEU A 59 14.76 -13.77 -8.58
C LEU A 59 16.22 -14.14 -8.34
N ASP A 60 16.98 -14.44 -9.40
CA ASP A 60 18.37 -14.87 -9.27
C ASP A 60 19.31 -13.72 -8.88
N LYS A 61 19.07 -12.51 -9.43
CA LYS A 61 19.98 -11.36 -9.27
C LYS A 61 19.69 -10.48 -8.05
N THR A 62 18.50 -10.57 -7.46
CA THR A 62 18.07 -9.66 -6.39
C THR A 62 17.63 -10.41 -5.14
N LYS A 63 17.55 -9.70 -4.01
CA LYS A 63 16.95 -10.20 -2.76
C LYS A 63 15.50 -9.72 -2.54
N CYS A 64 14.84 -9.27 -3.61
CA CYS A 64 13.46 -8.77 -3.52
C CYS A 64 12.51 -9.83 -2.95
N LEU A 65 11.54 -9.40 -2.15
CA LEU A 65 10.50 -10.27 -1.59
C LEU A 65 9.34 -10.42 -2.57
N PHE A 66 8.45 -11.40 -2.32
CA PHE A 66 7.29 -11.68 -3.18
C PHE A 66 6.42 -10.44 -3.50
N GLY A 67 6.31 -9.47 -2.57
CA GLY A 67 5.58 -8.22 -2.82
C GLY A 67 6.11 -7.42 -4.01
N SER A 68 7.43 -7.40 -4.22
CA SER A 68 8.05 -6.74 -5.38
C SER A 68 7.69 -7.45 -6.68
N PHE A 69 7.74 -8.78 -6.71
CA PHE A 69 7.34 -9.57 -7.89
C PHE A 69 5.87 -9.36 -8.26
N ASN A 70 4.98 -9.26 -7.26
CA ASN A 70 3.58 -8.97 -7.54
C ASN A 70 3.40 -7.57 -8.14
N SER A 71 4.20 -6.59 -7.71
CA SER A 71 4.24 -5.27 -8.32
C SER A 71 4.75 -5.31 -9.76
N HIS A 72 5.81 -6.08 -10.04
CA HIS A 72 6.35 -6.23 -11.40
C HIS A 72 5.30 -6.85 -12.34
N ARG A 73 4.66 -7.95 -11.90
CA ARG A 73 3.56 -8.59 -12.63
C ARG A 73 2.43 -7.59 -12.94
N ALA A 74 2.00 -6.82 -11.96
CA ALA A 74 0.90 -5.88 -12.14
C ALA A 74 1.28 -4.74 -13.10
N ALA A 75 2.50 -4.20 -12.99
CA ALA A 75 3.01 -3.17 -13.90
C ALA A 75 3.08 -3.66 -15.36
N LEU A 76 3.63 -4.86 -15.58
CA LEU A 76 3.75 -5.46 -16.91
C LEU A 76 2.38 -5.76 -17.52
N SER A 77 1.39 -6.13 -16.70
CA SER A 77 0.03 -6.41 -17.17
C SER A 77 -0.67 -5.19 -17.77
N MET A 78 -0.16 -3.97 -17.53
CA MET A 78 -0.73 -2.77 -18.14
C MET A 78 -0.14 -2.44 -19.52
N ILE A 79 1.09 -2.85 -19.79
CA ILE A 79 1.81 -2.45 -21.02
C ILE A 79 1.91 -3.56 -22.05
N LEU A 80 1.78 -4.82 -21.63
CA LEU A 80 1.82 -5.97 -22.51
C LEU A 80 0.41 -6.37 -22.97
N PRO A 81 0.25 -6.88 -24.20
CA PRO A 81 -1.02 -7.33 -24.73
C PRO A 81 -1.57 -8.52 -23.94
N GLY A 82 -2.90 -8.59 -23.89
CA GLY A 82 -3.62 -9.69 -23.27
C GLY A 82 -3.61 -9.65 -21.74
N ASN A 83 -4.34 -10.59 -21.13
CA ASN A 83 -4.43 -10.67 -19.68
C ASN A 83 -3.31 -11.56 -19.11
N ILE A 84 -2.05 -11.08 -19.21
CA ILE A 84 -0.90 -11.84 -18.70
C ILE A 84 -1.02 -12.10 -17.20
N GLY A 85 -1.63 -11.16 -16.47
CA GLY A 85 -1.86 -11.27 -15.04
C GLY A 85 -2.69 -12.51 -14.71
N ASP A 86 -3.71 -12.81 -15.51
CA ASP A 86 -4.58 -13.96 -15.27
C ASP A 86 -4.09 -15.28 -15.85
N ASN A 87 -2.97 -15.29 -16.56
CA ASN A 87 -2.45 -16.50 -17.15
C ASN A 87 -2.10 -17.59 -16.11
N PRO A 88 -2.53 -18.85 -16.30
CA PRO A 88 -2.27 -19.94 -15.37
C PRO A 88 -0.79 -20.24 -15.10
N LEU A 89 0.08 -20.16 -16.12
CA LEU A 89 1.51 -20.42 -15.98
C LEU A 89 2.18 -19.36 -15.12
N LEU A 90 1.88 -18.07 -15.38
CA LEU A 90 2.42 -16.98 -14.57
C LEU A 90 1.92 -17.06 -13.12
N LYS A 91 0.63 -17.38 -12.91
CA LYS A 91 0.08 -17.61 -11.56
C LYS A 91 0.81 -18.74 -10.83
N ARG A 92 1.06 -19.87 -11.51
CA ARG A 92 1.81 -21.01 -10.96
C ARG A 92 3.25 -20.64 -10.62
N PHE A 93 3.93 -19.91 -11.51
CA PHE A 93 5.29 -19.42 -11.27
C PHE A 93 5.36 -18.46 -10.08
N MET A 94 4.44 -17.50 -9.99
CA MET A 94 4.33 -16.58 -8.86
C MET A 94 4.07 -17.31 -7.54
N ARG A 95 3.28 -18.40 -7.54
CA ARG A 95 3.12 -19.27 -6.37
C ARG A 95 4.42 -20.00 -6.00
N GLY A 96 5.27 -20.32 -6.98
CA GLY A 96 6.62 -20.80 -6.73
C GLY A 96 7.46 -19.76 -5.98
N ILE A 97 7.48 -18.52 -6.48
CA ILE A 97 8.18 -17.41 -5.82
C ILE A 97 7.66 -17.18 -4.40
N SER A 98 6.35 -17.23 -4.16
CA SER A 98 5.80 -17.03 -2.81
C SER A 98 6.26 -18.10 -1.81
N LYS A 99 6.58 -19.32 -2.28
CA LYS A 99 7.15 -20.38 -1.44
C LYS A 99 8.65 -20.19 -1.20
N ILE A 100 9.39 -19.78 -2.23
CA ILE A 100 10.85 -19.52 -2.14
C ILE A 100 11.12 -18.27 -1.27
N ARG A 101 10.29 -17.24 -1.41
CA ARG A 101 10.41 -15.93 -0.74
C ARG A 101 9.10 -15.51 -0.11
N PRO A 102 8.65 -16.18 0.96
CA PRO A 102 7.40 -15.84 1.62
C PRO A 102 7.43 -14.39 2.12
N GLN A 103 6.29 -13.71 2.01
CA GLN A 103 6.10 -12.46 2.74
C GLN A 103 6.08 -12.79 4.22
N ARG A 104 7.09 -12.33 4.95
CA ARG A 104 7.11 -12.42 6.40
C ARG A 104 6.49 -11.16 6.98
N PRO A 105 5.67 -11.28 8.03
CA PRO A 105 5.26 -10.10 8.77
C PRO A 105 6.51 -9.40 9.29
N ARG A 106 6.48 -8.06 9.31
CA ARG A 106 7.61 -7.27 9.83
C ARG A 106 7.87 -7.56 11.31
N TYR A 107 6.83 -7.95 12.04
CA TYR A 107 6.87 -8.22 13.47
C TYR A 107 6.35 -9.63 13.73
N ASN A 108 7.09 -10.42 14.51
CA ASN A 108 6.70 -11.77 14.92
C ASN A 108 5.80 -11.76 16.17
N ALA A 109 5.83 -10.67 16.93
CA ALA A 109 5.03 -10.47 18.12
C ALA A 109 4.49 -9.04 18.12
N ILE A 110 3.34 -8.86 18.78
CA ILE A 110 2.79 -7.55 19.09
C ILE A 110 3.43 -7.10 20.41
N TRP A 111 3.76 -5.81 20.53
CA TRP A 111 4.33 -5.22 21.75
C TRP A 111 3.21 -4.78 22.70
N ASP A 112 3.51 -4.68 24.00
CA ASP A 112 2.55 -4.24 25.02
C ASP A 112 2.30 -2.72 24.95
N PRO A 113 1.09 -2.25 24.57
CA PRO A 113 0.75 -0.83 24.47
C PRO A 113 0.98 -0.05 25.77
N LYS A 114 0.91 -0.73 26.92
CA LYS A 114 1.04 -0.12 28.25
C LYS A 114 2.38 0.59 28.43
N GLN A 115 3.45 0.06 27.83
CA GLN A 115 4.78 0.69 27.89
C GLN A 115 4.77 2.14 27.36
N VAL A 116 3.97 2.42 26.34
CA VAL A 116 3.84 3.77 25.77
C VAL A 116 2.91 4.65 26.62
N LEU A 117 1.87 4.06 27.22
CA LEU A 117 0.99 4.79 28.15
C LEU A 117 1.77 5.22 29.41
N ASP A 118 2.54 4.31 30.01
CA ASP A 118 3.38 4.58 31.18
C ASP A 118 4.47 5.64 30.87
N PHE A 119 5.04 5.60 29.67
CA PHE A 119 5.96 6.63 29.20
C PHE A 119 5.29 8.02 29.13
N PHE A 120 4.05 8.09 28.63
CA PHE A 120 3.31 9.34 28.55
C PHE A 120 2.76 9.84 29.88
N ASP A 121 2.59 8.97 30.87
CA ASP A 121 2.22 9.33 32.24
C ASP A 121 3.42 9.87 33.03
N SER A 122 4.60 9.28 32.84
CA SER A 122 5.83 9.71 33.52
C SER A 122 6.46 10.99 32.95
N ARG A 123 6.08 11.40 31.73
CA ARG A 123 6.64 12.58 31.05
C ARG A 123 5.54 13.49 30.51
N PRO A 124 5.24 14.63 31.16
CA PRO A 124 4.28 15.59 30.62
C PRO A 124 4.79 16.17 29.30
N ALA A 125 3.89 16.35 28.34
CA ALA A 125 4.21 16.99 27.06
C ALA A 125 4.32 18.51 27.26
N THR A 126 5.55 19.04 27.26
CA THR A 126 5.83 20.44 27.63
C THR A 126 5.75 21.43 26.46
N CYS A 127 5.63 20.95 25.23
CA CYS A 127 5.54 21.82 24.05
C CYS A 127 4.51 21.29 23.03
N PRO A 128 4.01 22.16 22.12
CA PRO A 128 2.98 21.78 21.14
C PRO A 128 3.36 20.57 20.27
N LYS A 129 4.65 20.44 19.93
CA LYS A 129 5.17 19.30 19.17
C LYS A 129 5.00 17.98 19.93
N LEU A 130 5.40 17.94 21.20
CA LEU A 130 5.27 16.76 22.05
C LEU A 130 3.80 16.41 22.30
N LEU A 131 2.95 17.43 22.48
CA LEU A 131 1.51 17.23 22.66
C LEU A 131 0.89 16.62 21.40
N SER A 132 1.25 17.13 20.22
CA SER A 132 0.79 16.59 18.94
C SER A 132 1.22 15.14 18.75
N MET A 133 2.48 14.80 19.08
CA MET A 133 2.97 13.42 19.02
C MET A 133 2.22 12.51 20.00
N LYS A 134 1.96 12.96 21.23
CA LYS A 134 1.18 12.21 22.23
C LYS A 134 -0.24 11.95 21.72
N VAL A 135 -0.94 12.98 21.24
CA VAL A 135 -2.30 12.87 20.70
C VAL A 135 -2.35 11.91 19.51
N VAL A 136 -1.48 12.07 18.51
CA VAL A 136 -1.45 11.19 17.33
C VAL A 136 -1.17 9.73 17.74
N THR A 137 -0.25 9.51 18.68
CA THR A 137 0.07 8.16 19.16
C THR A 137 -1.13 7.52 19.85
N LEU A 138 -1.79 8.26 20.75
CA LEU A 138 -2.99 7.78 21.44
C LEU A 138 -4.15 7.51 20.47
N LEU A 139 -4.35 8.36 19.47
CA LEU A 139 -5.35 8.14 18.42
C LEU A 139 -5.06 6.86 17.63
N VAL A 140 -3.81 6.62 17.24
CA VAL A 140 -3.42 5.39 16.53
C VAL A 140 -3.63 4.16 17.41
N LEU A 141 -3.25 4.23 18.69
CA LEU A 141 -3.43 3.12 19.63
C LEU A 141 -4.92 2.80 19.88
N ALA A 142 -5.75 3.82 20.07
CA ALA A 142 -7.16 3.65 20.37
C ALA A 142 -7.98 3.20 19.15
N THR A 143 -7.62 3.65 17.94
CA THR A 143 -8.43 3.41 16.73
C THR A 143 -7.89 2.31 15.81
N GLY A 144 -6.61 1.89 16.00
CA GLY A 144 -5.94 0.94 15.12
C GLY A 144 -5.77 1.41 13.67
N GLN A 145 -5.91 2.71 13.42
CA GLN A 145 -5.92 3.27 12.06
C GLN A 145 -4.52 3.49 11.50
N ARG A 146 -4.44 3.55 10.17
CA ARG A 146 -3.22 3.96 9.47
C ARG A 146 -2.98 5.45 9.65
N LEU A 147 -1.71 5.86 9.65
CA LEU A 147 -1.33 7.28 9.71
C LEU A 147 -1.94 8.11 8.57
N GLN A 148 -2.17 7.52 7.40
CA GLN A 148 -2.89 8.20 6.31
C GLN A 148 -4.29 8.63 6.74
N THR A 149 -5.04 7.78 7.44
CA THR A 149 -6.37 8.11 7.95
C THR A 149 -6.29 9.23 8.99
N ILE A 150 -5.34 9.14 9.93
CA ILE A 150 -5.15 10.15 10.97
C ILE A 150 -4.74 11.52 10.38
N SER A 151 -3.93 11.54 9.32
CA SER A 151 -3.54 12.79 8.64
C SER A 151 -4.68 13.51 7.93
N LYS A 152 -5.83 12.85 7.77
CA LYS A 152 -7.03 13.38 7.11
C LYS A 152 -8.10 13.84 8.11
N ILE A 153 -7.79 13.85 9.40
CA ILE A 153 -8.69 14.39 10.42
C ILE A 153 -8.83 15.90 10.21
N LYS A 154 -10.08 16.35 10.08
CA LYS A 154 -10.46 17.76 10.04
C LYS A 154 -11.20 18.10 11.32
N ILE A 155 -10.87 19.24 11.94
CA ILE A 155 -11.49 19.69 13.19
C ILE A 155 -13.02 19.83 13.02
N THR A 156 -13.46 20.31 11.86
CA THR A 156 -14.89 20.46 11.50
C THR A 156 -15.67 19.15 11.51
N ASN A 157 -14.98 18.01 11.38
CA ASN A 157 -15.58 16.69 11.29
C ASN A 157 -15.54 15.92 12.62
N ILE A 158 -15.07 16.57 13.70
CA ILE A 158 -15.06 16.04 15.05
C ILE A 158 -16.40 16.35 15.70
N LYS A 159 -17.10 15.31 16.14
CA LYS A 159 -18.37 15.40 16.87
C LYS A 159 -18.18 14.81 18.27
N THR A 160 -18.64 15.53 19.28
CA THR A 160 -18.55 15.12 20.68
C THR A 160 -19.95 14.96 21.26
N ASN A 161 -20.21 13.81 21.89
CA ASN A 161 -21.45 13.48 22.57
C ASN A 161 -21.13 13.00 24.01
N ASP A 162 -22.16 12.76 24.82
CA ASP A 162 -21.98 12.29 26.21
C ASP A 162 -21.24 10.94 26.29
N ASP A 163 -21.41 10.08 25.29
CA ASP A 163 -20.78 8.75 25.20
C ASP A 163 -19.33 8.78 24.68
N GLY A 164 -18.85 9.91 24.18
CA GLY A 164 -17.49 10.05 23.66
C GLY A 164 -17.38 10.94 22.42
N MET A 165 -16.45 10.59 21.53
CA MET A 165 -16.10 11.39 20.36
C MET A 165 -16.18 10.54 19.08
N GLN A 166 -16.65 11.16 18.00
CA GLN A 166 -16.69 10.59 16.67
C GLN A 166 -15.93 11.50 15.70
N ILE A 167 -15.07 10.93 14.85
CA ILE A 167 -14.32 11.68 13.84
C ILE A 167 -14.62 11.09 12.47
N LEU A 168 -15.30 11.86 11.62
CA LEU A 168 -15.59 11.45 10.25
C LEU A 168 -14.41 11.77 9.32
N ILE A 169 -13.93 10.78 8.58
CA ILE A 169 -12.93 10.96 7.53
C ILE A 169 -13.66 11.02 6.19
N ASP A 170 -13.89 12.22 5.68
CA ASP A 170 -14.62 12.45 4.43
C ASP A 170 -13.74 12.33 3.18
N ASP A 171 -12.43 12.55 3.33
CA ASP A 171 -11.45 12.43 2.25
C ASP A 171 -11.27 10.98 1.80
N MET A 172 -11.01 10.79 0.51
CA MET A 172 -10.66 9.50 -0.06
C MET A 172 -9.33 8.98 0.51
N ILE A 173 -9.34 7.75 0.99
CA ILE A 173 -8.16 7.01 1.45
C ILE A 173 -7.98 5.74 0.62
N LYS A 174 -6.84 5.06 0.80
CA LYS A 174 -6.51 3.84 0.04
C LYS A 174 -7.57 2.73 0.10
N THR A 175 -8.36 2.68 1.18
CA THR A 175 -9.42 1.68 1.37
C THR A 175 -10.82 2.19 1.04
N SER A 176 -10.94 3.43 0.54
CA SER A 176 -12.22 3.95 0.07
C SER A 176 -12.65 3.22 -1.21
N GLY A 177 -13.95 3.03 -1.39
CA GLY A 177 -14.52 2.40 -2.57
C GLY A 177 -15.89 2.99 -2.87
N VAL A 178 -16.34 2.87 -4.13
CA VAL A 178 -17.56 3.52 -4.65
C VAL A 178 -18.81 3.26 -3.80
N ARG A 179 -18.90 2.09 -3.15
CA ARG A 179 -20.01 1.70 -2.27
C ARG A 179 -19.60 1.50 -0.80
N SER A 180 -18.34 1.79 -0.46
CA SER A 180 -17.88 1.65 0.91
C SER A 180 -18.25 2.89 1.70
N LYS A 181 -18.72 2.70 2.93
CA LYS A 181 -18.79 3.81 3.89
C LYS A 181 -17.36 4.30 4.14
N GLN A 182 -17.21 5.62 4.24
CA GLN A 182 -15.95 6.19 4.68
C GLN A 182 -15.71 5.89 6.17
N PRO A 183 -14.45 5.85 6.63
CA PRO A 183 -14.16 5.58 8.03
C PRO A 183 -14.75 6.63 8.96
N CYS A 184 -15.33 6.15 10.07
CA CYS A 184 -15.69 6.97 11.22
C CYS A 184 -14.93 6.44 12.42
N LEU A 185 -14.08 7.27 13.03
CA LEU A 185 -13.31 6.89 14.21
C LEU A 185 -14.16 7.15 15.44
N ILE A 186 -14.49 6.09 16.17
CA ILE A 186 -15.31 6.18 17.37
C ILE A 186 -14.37 6.00 18.57
N LEU A 187 -14.36 7.01 19.43
CA LEU A 187 -13.54 7.07 20.63
C LEU A 187 -14.47 7.17 21.83
N PRO A 188 -14.75 6.04 22.51
CA PRO A 188 -15.63 6.05 23.66
C PRO A 188 -15.00 6.82 24.82
N LYS A 189 -15.85 7.37 25.69
CA LYS A 189 -15.39 7.97 26.94
C LYS A 189 -14.95 6.86 27.91
N PHE A 190 -13.66 6.82 28.24
CA PHE A 190 -13.14 5.90 29.25
C PHE A 190 -13.44 6.43 30.65
N ARG A 191 -14.02 5.59 31.51
CA ARG A 191 -14.28 5.93 32.93
C ARG A 191 -13.10 5.58 33.83
N ASP A 192 -12.37 4.52 33.48
CA ASP A 192 -11.19 4.04 34.18
C ASP A 192 -9.94 4.16 33.31
N LYS A 193 -8.74 4.04 33.91
CA LYS A 193 -7.50 3.92 33.14
C LYS A 193 -7.50 2.57 32.40
N PRO A 194 -7.44 2.56 31.05
CA PRO A 194 -7.38 1.33 30.25
C PRO A 194 -6.03 0.62 30.36
#